data_AF-A0A2G9TFQ9-F1
#
_entry.id   AF-A0A2G9TFQ9-F1
#
_cell.length_a   1.000
_cell.length_b   1.000
_cell.length_c   1.000
_cell.angle_alpha   90.00
_cell.angle_beta   90.00
_cell.angle_gamma   90.00
#
_symmetry.space_group_name_H-M   'P 1'
#
loop_
_entity.id
_entity.type
_entity.pdbx_description
1 polymer ?
#
loop_
_entity_poly.entity_id
_entity_poly.type
_entity_poly.pdbx_seq_one_letter_code
_entity_poly.pdbx_strand_id
1 'polypeptide(L)'
;GLKGMCNEELRKLQVPYRLSRKGKSKVWKHIPNDEHWLTFNLEMLTVEPYSHQRQFKFLDVDSKGKLTESTLLKWLGTMRKDYGKTWNNGDIDNTTAVKYYM
;
A
#
# COMPACT_ATOMS: atom_id res chain seq x y z
N GLY A 1 -10.70 -0.14 -5.65
CA GLY A 1 -11.08 -0.83 -6.90
C GLY A 1 -10.26 -0.37 -8.11
N LEU A 2 -8.94 -0.23 -7.96
CA LEU A 2 -8.04 0.15 -9.07
C LEU A 2 -7.26 -1.05 -9.66
N LYS A 3 -7.40 -2.22 -9.02
CA LYS A 3 -6.70 -3.44 -9.46
C LYS A 3 -7.13 -3.77 -10.89
N GLY A 4 -6.15 -4.04 -11.74
CA GLY A 4 -6.36 -4.47 -13.13
C GLY A 4 -6.84 -3.36 -14.07
N MET A 5 -6.70 -2.09 -13.70
CA MET A 5 -6.95 -0.99 -14.66
C MET A 5 -5.84 -0.91 -15.70
N CYS A 6 -6.22 -0.64 -16.95
CA CYS A 6 -5.29 -0.40 -18.06
C CYS A 6 -4.99 1.10 -18.25
N ASN A 7 -4.02 1.41 -19.10
CA ASN A 7 -3.75 2.79 -19.52
C ASN A 7 -5.01 3.40 -20.16
N GLU A 8 -5.25 4.68 -19.86
CA GLU A 8 -6.35 5.50 -20.35
C GLU A 8 -7.75 5.01 -19.93
N GLU A 9 -7.83 4.01 -19.04
CA GLU A 9 -9.12 3.49 -18.59
C GLU A 9 -9.84 4.50 -17.68
N LEU A 10 -11.10 4.78 -18.02
CA LEU A 10 -12.03 5.53 -17.20
C LEU A 10 -12.83 4.58 -16.30
N ARG A 11 -12.88 4.87 -15.00
CA ARG A 11 -13.65 4.07 -14.05
C ARG A 11 -14.37 4.93 -13.02
N LYS A 12 -15.65 4.65 -12.83
CA LYS A 12 -16.44 5.21 -11.75
C LYS A 12 -16.39 4.29 -10.53
N LEU A 13 -15.98 4.82 -9.38
CA LEU A 13 -15.84 4.09 -8.13
C LEU A 13 -16.71 4.73 -7.05
N GLN A 14 -17.50 3.89 -6.38
CA GLN A 14 -18.28 4.28 -5.21
C GLN A 14 -17.64 3.67 -3.97
N VAL A 15 -17.25 4.52 -3.03
CA VAL A 15 -16.57 4.13 -1.80
C VAL A 15 -17.42 4.58 -0.61
N PRO A 16 -17.89 3.65 0.24
CA PRO A 16 -18.57 3.99 1.48
C PRO A 16 -17.66 4.85 2.36
N TYR A 17 -18.25 5.82 3.06
CA TYR A 17 -17.51 6.74 3.92
C TYR A 17 -16.56 6.02 4.91
N ARG A 18 -16.99 4.89 5.48
CA ARG A 18 -16.19 4.07 6.41
C ARG A 18 -14.88 3.56 5.83
N LEU A 19 -14.82 3.36 4.52
CA LEU A 19 -13.62 2.91 3.79
C LEU A 19 -12.84 4.10 3.18
N SER A 20 -13.38 5.31 3.25
CA SER A 20 -12.75 6.48 2.64
C SER A 20 -11.56 7.01 3.43
N ARG A 21 -11.59 6.91 4.77
CA ARG A 21 -10.57 7.49 5.64
C ARG A 21 -10.46 6.80 6.99
N LYS A 22 -9.23 6.70 7.50
CA LYS A 22 -8.94 6.31 8.90
C LYS A 22 -9.13 7.48 9.90
N GLY A 23 -9.09 8.73 9.42
CA GLY A 23 -9.28 9.95 10.21
C GLY A 23 -9.51 11.18 9.33
N LYS A 24 -9.86 12.34 9.91
CA LYS A 24 -10.14 13.57 9.15
C LYS A 24 -8.89 14.05 8.41
N SER A 25 -8.99 14.19 7.08
CA SER A 25 -7.91 14.72 6.24
C SER A 25 -7.80 16.24 6.36
N LYS A 26 -6.58 16.77 6.32
CA LYS A 26 -6.34 18.22 6.21
C LYS A 26 -6.83 18.79 4.88
N VAL A 27 -6.77 17.99 3.82
CA VAL A 27 -7.15 18.38 2.45
C VAL A 27 -8.65 18.21 2.25
N TRP A 28 -9.20 17.06 2.66
CA TRP A 28 -10.63 16.74 2.49
C TRP A 28 -11.45 17.05 3.75
N LYS A 29 -11.23 18.24 4.31
CA LYS A 29 -11.83 18.67 5.59
C LYS A 29 -13.34 18.86 5.54
N HIS A 30 -13.88 19.12 4.35
CA HIS A 30 -15.30 19.39 4.10
C HIS A 30 -16.12 18.12 3.82
N ILE A 31 -15.49 16.95 3.69
CA ILE A 31 -16.25 15.69 3.60
C ILE A 31 -16.97 15.45 4.93
N PRO A 32 -18.31 15.32 4.92
CA PRO A 32 -19.11 15.11 6.13
C PRO A 32 -18.69 13.88 6.95
N ASN A 33 -19.19 13.77 8.17
CA ASN A 33 -18.85 12.65 9.07
C ASN A 33 -19.95 11.57 9.14
N ASP A 34 -21.13 11.88 8.63
CA ASP A 34 -22.29 10.99 8.51
C ASP A 34 -22.10 9.91 7.44
N GLU A 35 -22.96 8.89 7.44
CA GLU A 35 -22.89 7.81 6.46
C GLU A 35 -23.27 8.32 5.07
N HIS A 36 -22.30 8.30 4.15
CA HIS A 36 -22.52 8.67 2.76
C HIS A 36 -21.57 7.89 1.84
N TRP A 37 -21.81 8.02 0.54
CA TRP A 37 -20.96 7.42 -0.49
C TRP A 37 -20.13 8.50 -1.18
N LEU A 38 -18.84 8.24 -1.32
CA LEU A 38 -17.97 9.05 -2.17
C LEU A 38 -17.96 8.44 -3.56
N THR A 39 -18.27 9.27 -4.56
CA THR A 39 -18.19 8.89 -5.97
C THR A 39 -16.95 9.50 -6.58
N PHE A 40 -16.07 8.66 -7.09
CA PHE A 40 -14.86 9.03 -7.80
C PHE A 40 -15.03 8.70 -9.28
N ASN A 41 -14.81 9.68 -10.15
CA ASN A 41 -14.59 9.45 -11.57
C ASN A 41 -13.08 9.48 -11.77
N LEU A 42 -12.51 8.34 -12.14
CA LEU A 42 -11.07 8.18 -12.29
C LEU A 42 -10.71 7.99 -13.74
N GLU A 43 -9.57 8.54 -14.11
CA GLU A 43 -8.89 8.34 -15.37
C GLU A 43 -7.49 7.82 -15.06
N MET A 44 -7.16 6.64 -15.60
CA MET A 44 -5.83 6.06 -15.47
C MET A 44 -4.94 6.66 -16.54
N LEU A 45 -4.03 7.57 -16.17
CA LEU A 45 -3.14 8.16 -17.17
C LEU A 45 -2.13 7.13 -17.70
N THR A 46 -1.36 6.52 -16.79
CA THR A 46 -0.33 5.55 -17.15
C THR A 46 -0.19 4.47 -16.08
N VAL A 47 0.04 3.25 -16.53
CA VAL A 47 0.40 2.08 -15.71
C VAL A 47 1.80 1.68 -16.11
N GLU A 48 2.74 1.91 -15.19
CA GLU A 48 4.14 1.58 -15.37
C GLU A 48 4.48 0.30 -14.61
N PRO A 49 5.37 -0.56 -15.15
CA PRO A 49 5.95 -1.64 -14.39
C PRO A 49 6.59 -1.13 -13.09
N TYR A 50 6.44 -1.90 -12.02
CA TYR A 50 7.00 -1.50 -10.73
C TYR A 50 8.53 -1.60 -10.78
N SER A 51 9.21 -0.46 -10.96
CA SER A 51 10.66 -0.46 -11.17
C SER A 51 11.44 -0.95 -9.95
N HIS A 52 12.59 -1.60 -10.17
CA HIS A 52 13.47 -2.08 -9.10
C HIS A 52 13.84 -0.99 -8.10
N GLN A 53 14.07 0.24 -8.57
CA GLN A 53 14.38 1.37 -7.69
C GLN A 53 13.20 1.74 -6.78
N ARG A 54 11.96 1.72 -7.31
CA ARG A 54 10.76 1.98 -6.49
C ARG A 54 10.47 0.80 -5.55
N GLN A 55 10.77 -0.45 -5.95
CA GLN A 55 10.71 -1.63 -5.09
C GLN A 55 11.70 -1.52 -3.92
N PHE A 56 12.96 -1.17 -4.22
CA PHE A 56 13.98 -0.96 -3.20
C PHE A 56 13.59 0.11 -2.18
N LYS A 57 13.16 1.29 -2.66
CA LYS A 57 12.70 2.39 -1.79
C LYS A 57 11.51 1.99 -0.91
N PHE A 58 10.63 1.12 -1.40
CA PHE A 58 9.48 0.65 -0.65
C PHE A 58 9.87 -0.32 0.47
N LEU A 59 10.93 -1.11 0.28
CA LEU A 59 11.49 -1.99 1.31
C LEU A 59 12.42 -1.24 2.27
N ASP A 60 13.12 -0.19 1.82
CA ASP A 60 14.03 0.63 2.61
C ASP A 60 13.28 1.63 3.50
N VAL A 61 12.53 1.12 4.47
CA VAL A 61 11.71 1.92 5.41
C VAL A 61 12.52 2.91 6.25
N ASP A 62 13.84 2.71 6.33
CA ASP A 62 14.76 3.59 7.06
C ASP A 62 15.43 4.63 6.15
N SER A 63 15.21 4.55 4.82
CA SER A 63 15.82 5.45 3.82
C SER A 63 17.34 5.53 3.91
N LYS A 64 18.01 4.42 4.25
CA LYS A 64 19.47 4.36 4.43
C LYS A 64 20.22 3.95 3.17
N GLY A 65 19.52 3.65 2.08
CA GLY A 65 20.11 3.19 0.83
C GLY A 65 20.61 1.76 0.89
N LYS A 66 20.18 0.96 1.87
CA LYS A 66 20.59 -0.43 2.06
C LYS A 66 19.51 -1.24 2.77
N LEU A 67 19.23 -2.44 2.23
CA LEU A 67 18.32 -3.40 2.85
C LEU A 67 19.14 -4.30 3.78
N THR A 68 18.86 -4.24 5.08
CA THR A 68 19.41 -5.13 6.09
C THR A 68 18.30 -6.01 6.65
N GLU A 69 18.67 -7.11 7.31
CA GLU A 69 17.72 -8.01 7.98
C GLU A 69 16.76 -7.23 8.91
N SER A 70 17.30 -6.29 9.69
CA SER A 70 16.52 -5.41 10.57
C SER A 70 15.52 -4.53 9.81
N THR A 71 15.91 -3.97 8.67
CA THR A 71 15.03 -3.13 7.84
C THR A 71 13.87 -3.95 7.29
N LEU A 72 14.14 -5.16 6.79
CA LEU A 72 13.12 -6.06 6.25
C LEU A 72 12.16 -6.56 7.34
N LEU A 73 12.67 -6.90 8.53
CA LEU A 73 11.83 -7.24 9.68
C LEU A 73 10.92 -6.09 10.12
N LYS A 74 11.45 -4.86 10.11
CA LYS A 74 10.68 -3.66 10.42
C LYS A 74 9.60 -3.40 9.37
N TRP A 75 9.94 -3.57 8.08
CA TRP A 75 8.97 -3.49 6.99
C TRP A 75 7.85 -4.53 7.16
N LEU A 76 8.18 -5.79 7.46
CA LEU A 76 7.19 -6.86 7.72
C LEU A 76 6.26 -6.53 8.89
N GLY A 77 6.82 -6.03 9.99
CA GLY A 77 6.03 -5.59 11.15
C GLY A 77 5.05 -4.48 10.79
N THR A 78 5.49 -3.52 9.96
CA THR A 78 4.66 -2.41 9.48
C THR A 78 3.54 -2.92 8.57
N MET A 79 3.86 -3.81 7.64
CA MET A 79 2.88 -4.39 6.71
C MET A 79 1.80 -5.21 7.40
N ARG A 80 2.17 -5.96 8.45
CA ARG A 80 1.22 -6.70 9.27
C ARG A 80 0.33 -5.77 10.08
N LYS A 81 0.91 -4.74 10.71
CA LYS A 81 0.18 -3.78 11.56
C LYS A 81 -0.82 -2.93 10.76
N ASP A 82 -0.39 -2.41 9.61
CA ASP A 82 -1.17 -1.42 8.87
C ASP A 82 -2.09 -2.05 7.82
N TYR A 83 -1.71 -3.21 7.27
CA TYR A 83 -2.42 -3.84 6.15
C TYR A 83 -2.79 -5.31 6.39
N GLY A 84 -2.40 -5.90 7.52
CA GLY A 84 -2.62 -7.33 7.78
C GLY A 84 -1.85 -8.25 6.83
N LYS A 85 -0.82 -7.73 6.14
CA LYS A 85 -0.06 -8.48 5.13
C LYS A 85 1.20 -9.09 5.73
N THR A 86 1.46 -10.34 5.36
CA THR A 86 2.69 -11.07 5.68
C THR A 86 3.21 -11.77 4.43
N TRP A 87 4.49 -12.16 4.44
CA TRP A 87 4.98 -13.10 3.44
C TRP A 87 4.40 -14.49 3.66
N ASN A 88 4.33 -15.26 2.59
CA ASN A 88 4.03 -16.67 2.67
C ASN A 88 5.33 -17.42 2.91
N ASN A 89 5.60 -17.81 4.16
CA ASN A 89 6.88 -18.40 4.55
C ASN A 89 6.84 -19.92 4.70
N GLY A 90 5.73 -20.59 4.35
CA GLY A 90 5.61 -22.04 4.49
C GLY A 90 5.96 -22.54 5.89
N ASP A 91 5.44 -21.86 6.92
CA ASP A 91 5.68 -22.12 8.35
C ASP A 91 7.07 -21.77 8.91
N ILE A 92 7.95 -21.15 8.11
CA ILE A 92 9.23 -20.60 8.59
C ILE A 92 9.00 -19.25 9.29
N ASP A 93 9.71 -19.01 10.40
CA ASP A 93 9.65 -17.72 11.09
C ASP A 93 10.16 -16.55 10.22
N ASN A 94 9.70 -15.33 10.51
CA ASN A 94 10.04 -14.15 9.71
C ASN A 94 11.53 -13.82 9.74
N THR A 95 12.22 -14.08 10.84
CA THR A 95 13.66 -13.85 10.99
C THR A 95 14.48 -14.72 10.04
N THR A 96 14.10 -15.97 9.92
CA THR A 96 14.74 -16.96 9.05
C THR A 96 14.32 -16.74 7.60
N ALA A 97 13.04 -16.45 7.35
CA ALA A 97 12.54 -16.13 6.01
C ALA A 97 13.26 -14.93 5.38
N VAL A 98 13.48 -13.85 6.14
CA VAL A 98 14.20 -12.65 5.66
C VAL A 98 15.59 -12.98 5.11
N LYS A 99 16.30 -13.95 5.68
CA LYS A 99 17.62 -14.36 5.21
C LYS A 99 17.61 -15.02 3.83
N TYR A 100 16.48 -15.59 3.41
CA TYR A 100 16.32 -16.16 2.07
C TYR A 100 15.98 -15.12 1.00
N TYR A 101 15.59 -13.91 1.40
CA TYR A 101 15.23 -12.82 0.49
C TYR A 101 16.34 -11.76 0.34
N MET A 102 17.47 -11.94 1.02
CA MET A 102 18.69 -11.13 0.86
C MET A 102 19.71 -11.89 0.01
#